data_AF-A0AAN5R3B2-F1
#
_entry.id   AF-A0AAN5R3B2-F1
#
_cell.length_a   1.000
_cell.length_b   1.000
_cell.length_c   1.000
_cell.angle_alpha   90.00
_cell.angle_beta   90.00
_cell.angle_gamma   90.00
#
_symmetry.space_group_name_H-M   'P 1'
#
loop_
_entity.id
_entity.type
_entity.pdbx_description
1 polymer ?
#
loop_
_entity_poly.entity_id
_entity_poly.type
_entity_poly.pdbx_seq_one_letter_code
_entity_poly.pdbx_strand_id
1 'polypeptide(L)'
;MRFLRVGPCGRETMLEFAEFQQNALKLTDQLKRRSIPSLGCFCFFSVILPNSVAIEDTHTIKLVAYSLDSENDDDLLAYLKGITRYSAVTPKNINEFKTKVLTGIYLMMWSHYSSTVLNLMNSTLVELFQRDLQVSSPQKMSDTLFDSSLDALSQYCSFAYQNRNERIYDNLIRRLGTTVQADIHTLRLSREKQETLFYDIYKGIMRTLGLNSVF
;
A
#
# COMPACT_ATOMS: atom_id res chain seq x y z
N MET A 1 24.60 6.71 9.38
CA MET A 1 24.56 5.27 9.06
C MET A 1 23.69 4.57 10.09
N ARG A 2 22.45 4.20 9.75
CA ARG A 2 21.61 3.33 10.57
C ARG A 2 21.45 2.01 9.83
N PHE A 3 21.83 0.95 10.50
CA PHE A 3 21.93 -0.41 9.99
C PHE A 3 20.56 -0.95 9.58
N LEU A 4 20.50 -1.53 8.38
CA LEU A 4 19.47 -2.49 7.99
C LEU A 4 19.55 -3.68 8.97
N ARG A 5 18.49 -3.96 9.73
CA ARG A 5 18.36 -5.23 10.44
C ARG A 5 17.97 -6.29 9.41
N VAL A 6 18.97 -7.02 8.91
CA VAL A 6 18.74 -8.25 8.15
C VAL A 6 18.64 -9.37 9.18
N GLY A 7 17.46 -9.97 9.33
CA GLY A 7 17.27 -11.17 10.15
C GLY A 7 17.98 -12.39 9.52
N PRO A 8 18.30 -13.43 10.30
CA PRO A 8 19.09 -14.59 9.84
C PRO A 8 18.36 -15.54 8.87
N CYS A 9 17.19 -15.15 8.38
CA CYS A 9 16.51 -15.71 7.22
C CYS A 9 15.85 -14.51 6.52
N GLY A 10 15.99 -14.39 5.21
CA GLY A 10 15.47 -13.27 4.39
C GLY A 10 13.94 -13.15 4.34
N ARG A 11 13.27 -13.20 5.50
CA ARG A 11 11.88 -12.80 5.69
C ARG A 11 11.86 -11.30 5.94
N GLU A 12 11.25 -10.56 5.02
CA GLU A 12 10.81 -9.19 5.25
C GLU A 12 9.89 -9.21 6.47
N THR A 13 10.35 -8.73 7.63
CA THR A 13 9.54 -8.72 8.86
C THR A 13 8.60 -7.52 8.81
N MET A 14 7.40 -7.69 8.27
CA MET A 14 6.34 -6.69 8.37
C MET A 14 5.95 -6.44 9.83
N LEU A 15 5.37 -5.27 10.10
CA LEU A 15 4.76 -4.97 11.39
C LEU A 15 3.69 -6.01 11.73
N GLU A 16 3.53 -6.30 13.03
CA GLU A 16 2.37 -7.06 13.48
C GLU A 16 1.08 -6.31 13.11
N PHE A 17 0.03 -7.05 12.76
CA PHE A 17 -1.21 -6.46 12.24
C PHE A 17 -1.76 -5.35 13.16
N ALA A 18 -1.75 -5.57 14.48
CA ALA A 18 -2.26 -4.60 15.44
C ALA A 18 -1.47 -3.27 15.41
N GLU A 19 -0.13 -3.33 15.31
CA GLU A 19 0.71 -2.14 15.19
C GLU A 19 0.48 -1.45 13.84
N PHE A 20 0.41 -2.23 12.76
CA PHE A 20 0.18 -1.69 11.42
C PHE A 20 -1.18 -1.00 11.31
N GLN A 21 -2.24 -1.62 11.82
CA GLN A 21 -3.57 -1.06 11.88
C GLN A 21 -3.59 0.22 12.72
N GLN A 22 -2.91 0.23 13.87
CA GLN A 22 -2.83 1.43 14.71
C GLN A 22 -2.12 2.60 14.01
N ASN A 23 -1.06 2.31 13.24
CA ASN A 23 -0.37 3.33 12.43
C ASN A 23 -1.29 3.88 11.35
N ALA A 24 -2.00 3.00 10.62
CA ALA A 24 -2.97 3.39 9.60
C ALA A 24 -4.11 4.26 10.16
N LEU A 25 -4.63 3.93 11.35
CA LEU A 25 -5.68 4.71 12.01
C LEU A 25 -5.24 6.13 12.39
N LYS A 26 -3.95 6.32 12.70
CA LYS A 26 -3.34 7.60 13.09
C LYS A 26 -2.75 8.36 11.90
N LEU A 27 -2.73 7.78 10.71
CA LEU A 27 -1.97 8.27 9.57
C LEU A 27 -2.35 9.71 9.16
N THR A 28 -3.66 9.98 9.03
CA THR A 28 -4.16 11.33 8.69
C THR A 28 -3.73 12.38 9.71
N ASP A 29 -3.78 12.06 11.00
CA ASP A 29 -3.40 12.98 12.07
C ASP A 29 -1.89 13.21 12.09
N GLN A 30 -1.10 12.16 11.81
CA GLN A 30 0.34 12.26 11.69
C GLN A 30 0.75 13.13 10.50
N LEU A 31 0.10 12.98 9.35
CA LEU A 31 0.34 13.82 8.17
C LEU A 31 0.04 15.28 8.50
N LYS A 32 -1.15 15.58 9.04
CA LYS A 32 -1.53 16.94 9.44
C LYS A 32 -0.52 17.56 10.41
N ARG A 33 -0.10 16.83 11.45
CA ARG A 33 0.86 17.32 12.46
C ARG A 33 2.23 17.63 11.87
N ARG A 34 2.75 16.77 10.97
CA ARG A 34 4.06 16.97 10.33
C ARG A 34 4.04 18.06 9.25
N SER A 35 2.86 18.39 8.75
CA SER A 35 2.64 19.44 7.76
C SER A 35 2.40 20.83 8.34
N ILE A 36 2.13 20.95 9.65
CA ILE A 36 2.02 22.25 10.31
C ILE A 36 3.44 22.76 10.57
N PRO A 37 3.83 23.94 10.05
CA PRO A 37 5.14 24.50 10.33
C PRO A 37 5.28 24.72 11.83
N SER A 38 6.38 24.25 12.41
CA SER A 38 6.78 24.71 13.74
C SER A 38 6.93 26.23 13.65
N LEU A 39 6.15 26.97 14.43
CA LEU A 39 6.20 28.43 14.60
C LEU A 39 7.52 28.88 15.24
N GLY A 40 8.64 28.58 14.59
CA GLY A 40 9.99 28.97 14.98
C GLY A 40 10.64 29.64 13.78
N CYS A 41 10.77 30.96 13.88
CA CYS A 41 11.53 31.90 13.07
C CYS A 41 12.37 31.32 11.90
N PHE A 42 12.20 31.92 10.71
CA PHE A 42 12.92 31.71 9.44
C PHE A 42 12.47 30.53 8.58
N CYS A 43 11.67 30.80 7.52
CA CYS A 43 11.87 30.22 6.18
C CYS A 43 10.94 30.91 5.15
N PHE A 44 11.55 31.57 4.17
CA PHE A 44 10.94 32.14 2.95
C PHE A 44 10.70 31.07 1.85
N PHE A 45 10.70 29.78 2.19
CA PHE A 45 10.37 28.71 1.26
C PHE A 45 8.94 28.25 1.51
N SER A 46 8.13 28.35 0.47
CA SER A 46 6.70 28.05 0.44
C SER A 46 6.37 26.76 1.20
N VAL A 47 5.51 26.91 2.20
CA VAL A 47 4.91 25.83 2.97
C VAL A 47 4.27 24.84 2.00
N ILE A 48 4.77 23.60 1.98
CA ILE A 48 4.11 22.51 1.27
C ILE A 48 2.96 22.04 2.16
N LEU A 49 1.83 22.75 2.09
CA LEU A 49 0.58 22.26 2.65
C LEU A 49 0.25 20.91 1.97
N PRO A 50 -0.14 19.88 2.73
CA PRO A 50 -0.53 18.61 2.15
C PRO A 50 -1.73 18.88 1.26
N ASN A 51 -1.61 18.47 0.00
CA ASN A 51 -2.69 18.58 -0.97
C ASN A 51 -3.95 17.89 -0.41
N SER A 52 -5.15 18.38 -0.71
CA SER A 52 -6.40 17.77 -0.25
C SER A 52 -6.47 16.28 -0.61
N VAL A 53 -5.91 15.92 -1.77
CA VAL A 53 -5.75 14.54 -2.23
C VAL A 53 -4.93 13.67 -1.25
N ALA A 54 -3.83 14.18 -0.71
CA ALA A 54 -3.00 13.45 0.26
C ALA A 54 -3.76 13.19 1.58
N ILE A 55 -4.55 14.16 2.02
CA ILE A 55 -5.41 13.98 3.20
C ILE A 55 -6.50 12.96 2.92
N GLU A 56 -7.13 13.01 1.75
CA GLU A 56 -8.15 12.06 1.32
C GLU A 56 -7.61 10.63 1.22
N ASP A 57 -6.43 10.44 0.62
CA ASP A 57 -5.77 9.14 0.50
C ASP A 57 -5.46 8.53 1.88
N THR A 58 -4.91 9.32 2.82
CA THR A 58 -4.70 8.84 4.19
C THR A 58 -6.00 8.50 4.90
N HIS A 59 -7.09 9.22 4.59
CA HIS A 59 -8.40 8.94 5.15
C HIS A 59 -8.97 7.63 4.57
N THR A 60 -8.76 7.33 3.29
CA THR A 60 -9.16 6.06 2.68
C THR A 60 -8.44 4.90 3.37
N ILE A 61 -7.13 5.00 3.60
CA ILE A 61 -6.36 4.03 4.39
C ILE A 61 -6.93 3.86 5.79
N LYS A 62 -7.23 4.97 6.48
CA LYS A 62 -7.84 4.95 7.82
C LYS A 62 -9.17 4.21 7.84
N LEU A 63 -10.02 4.39 6.83
CA LEU A 63 -11.29 3.68 6.75
C LEU A 63 -11.09 2.17 6.56
N VAL A 64 -10.20 1.76 5.65
CA VAL A 64 -9.89 0.34 5.47
C VAL A 64 -9.35 -0.26 6.77
N ALA A 65 -8.47 0.43 7.47
CA ALA A 65 -7.95 -0.03 8.76
C ALA A 65 -9.05 -0.18 9.81
N TYR A 66 -9.98 0.78 9.86
CA TYR A 66 -11.12 0.73 10.77
C TYR A 66 -12.07 -0.43 10.45
N SER A 67 -12.33 -0.69 9.17
CA SER A 67 -13.20 -1.79 8.73
C SER A 67 -12.57 -3.18 8.77
N LEU A 68 -11.30 -3.28 9.19
CA LEU A 68 -10.61 -4.54 9.47
C LEU A 68 -10.58 -4.86 10.97
N ASP A 69 -11.40 -4.19 11.78
CA ASP A 69 -11.56 -4.49 13.20
C ASP A 69 -12.01 -5.95 13.41
N SER A 70 -11.55 -6.54 14.52
CA SER A 70 -11.87 -7.91 14.92
C SER A 70 -13.37 -8.21 15.05
N GLU A 71 -14.20 -7.20 15.28
CA GLU A 71 -15.67 -7.37 15.32
C GLU A 71 -16.23 -7.87 13.98
N ASN A 72 -15.51 -7.67 12.87
CA ASN A 72 -15.93 -8.05 11.52
C ASN A 72 -15.31 -9.38 11.05
N ASP A 73 -14.57 -10.09 11.92
CA ASP A 73 -13.76 -11.25 11.51
C ASP A 73 -14.60 -12.44 11.10
N ASP A 74 -15.71 -12.67 11.77
CA ASP A 74 -16.56 -13.82 11.49
C ASP A 74 -17.18 -13.73 10.09
N ASP A 75 -17.69 -12.54 9.71
CA ASP A 75 -18.25 -12.29 8.39
C ASP A 75 -17.19 -12.33 7.29
N LEU A 76 -16.02 -11.74 7.56
CA LEU A 76 -14.89 -11.80 6.63
C LEU A 76 -14.40 -13.25 6.43
N LEU A 77 -14.30 -14.04 7.50
CA LEU A 77 -13.92 -15.45 7.42
C LEU A 77 -14.97 -16.28 6.67
N ALA A 78 -16.25 -16.03 6.91
CA ALA A 78 -17.34 -16.69 6.20
C ALA A 78 -17.25 -16.43 4.69
N TYR A 79 -16.99 -15.18 4.30
CA TYR A 79 -16.76 -14.80 2.92
C TYR A 79 -15.52 -15.49 2.31
N LEU A 80 -14.38 -15.44 3.00
CA LEU A 80 -13.11 -15.99 2.50
C LEU A 80 -13.16 -17.50 2.32
N LYS A 81 -13.91 -18.23 3.15
CA LYS A 81 -14.15 -19.67 2.98
C LYS A 81 -14.80 -20.02 1.64
N GLY A 82 -15.60 -19.10 1.07
CA GLY A 82 -16.21 -19.25 -0.24
C GLY A 82 -15.24 -19.05 -1.41
N ILE A 83 -14.03 -18.54 -1.17
CA ILE A 83 -13.04 -18.28 -2.20
C ILE A 83 -11.96 -19.36 -2.16
N THR A 84 -11.81 -20.14 -3.24
CA THR A 84 -10.88 -21.28 -3.30
C THR A 84 -9.45 -20.94 -2.89
N ARG A 85 -8.94 -19.75 -3.25
CA ARG A 85 -7.58 -19.31 -2.88
C ARG A 85 -7.44 -18.98 -1.39
N TYR A 86 -8.51 -18.57 -0.72
CA TYR A 86 -8.52 -18.13 0.68
C TYR A 86 -9.28 -19.09 1.61
N SER A 87 -9.69 -20.26 1.12
CA SER A 87 -10.45 -21.24 1.89
C SER A 87 -9.67 -21.81 3.09
N ALA A 88 -8.34 -21.71 3.05
CA ALA A 88 -7.45 -22.10 4.15
C ALA A 88 -7.22 -20.99 5.20
N VAL A 89 -7.83 -19.81 5.03
CA VAL A 89 -7.78 -18.76 6.06
C VAL A 89 -8.65 -19.18 7.25
N THR A 90 -8.08 -19.05 8.43
CA THR A 90 -8.61 -19.45 9.72
C THR A 90 -8.53 -18.27 10.70
N PRO A 91 -9.23 -18.32 11.84
CA PRO A 91 -9.08 -17.30 12.88
C PRO A 91 -7.62 -17.08 13.33
N LYS A 92 -6.76 -18.12 13.23
CA LYS A 92 -5.36 -18.04 13.66
C LYS A 92 -4.47 -17.23 12.71
N ASN A 93 -4.81 -17.16 11.42
CA ASN A 93 -4.00 -16.50 10.39
C ASN A 93 -4.77 -15.40 9.63
N ILE A 94 -5.98 -15.04 10.04
CA ILE A 94 -6.75 -13.95 9.45
C ILE A 94 -5.97 -12.63 9.45
N ASN A 95 -5.17 -12.40 10.49
CA ASN A 95 -4.33 -11.20 10.59
C ASN A 95 -3.30 -11.11 9.44
N GLU A 96 -2.83 -12.23 8.88
CA GLU A 96 -1.96 -12.20 7.70
C GLU A 96 -2.73 -11.71 6.47
N PHE A 97 -3.98 -12.14 6.31
CA PHE A 97 -4.86 -11.63 5.26
C PHE A 97 -5.11 -10.13 5.44
N LYS A 98 -5.47 -9.68 6.65
CA LYS A 98 -5.72 -8.26 6.93
C LYS A 98 -4.48 -7.39 6.75
N THR A 99 -3.30 -7.88 7.15
CA THR A 99 -2.01 -7.22 6.87
C THR A 99 -1.81 -7.05 5.37
N LYS A 100 -2.10 -8.07 4.57
CA LYS A 100 -2.02 -7.98 3.10
C LYS A 100 -3.02 -6.97 2.53
N VAL A 101 -4.25 -6.90 3.05
CA VAL A 101 -5.23 -5.87 2.67
C VAL A 101 -4.71 -4.47 2.96
N LEU A 102 -4.19 -4.24 4.17
CA LEU A 102 -3.61 -2.94 4.55
C LEU A 102 -2.42 -2.57 3.65
N THR A 103 -1.53 -3.52 3.37
CA THR A 103 -0.43 -3.27 2.42
C THR A 103 -0.95 -2.93 1.04
N GLY A 104 -1.96 -3.63 0.54
CA GLY A 104 -2.56 -3.36 -0.76
C GLY A 104 -3.09 -1.94 -0.85
N ILE A 105 -3.82 -1.45 0.17
CA ILE A 105 -4.38 -0.09 0.12
C ILE A 105 -3.28 0.98 0.22
N TYR A 106 -2.23 0.74 1.02
CA TYR A 106 -1.06 1.63 1.04
C TYR A 106 -0.38 1.69 -0.33
N LEU A 107 -0.18 0.56 -1.00
CA LEU A 107 0.42 0.50 -2.34
C LEU A 107 -0.43 1.26 -3.36
N MET A 108 -1.76 1.09 -3.30
CA MET A 108 -2.68 1.78 -4.19
C MET A 108 -2.60 3.29 -4.00
N MET A 109 -2.66 3.79 -2.76
CA MET A 109 -2.54 5.23 -2.49
C MET A 109 -1.13 5.76 -2.83
N TRP A 110 -0.07 4.99 -2.55
CA TRP A 110 1.29 5.38 -2.89
C TRP A 110 1.49 5.53 -4.41
N SER A 111 0.78 4.75 -5.22
CA SER A 111 0.86 4.87 -6.69
C SER A 111 0.49 6.27 -7.22
N HIS A 112 -0.36 7.02 -6.51
CA HIS A 112 -0.71 8.41 -6.85
C HIS A 112 0.50 9.36 -6.78
N TYR A 113 1.56 8.97 -6.06
CA TYR A 113 2.77 9.76 -5.82
C TYR A 113 4.00 9.15 -6.50
N SER A 114 3.79 8.37 -7.57
CA SER A 114 4.85 7.69 -8.30
C SER A 114 5.74 8.62 -9.13
N SER A 115 5.25 9.80 -9.52
CA SER A 115 6.06 10.79 -10.23
C SER A 115 7.03 11.51 -9.28
N THR A 116 8.23 11.85 -9.76
CA THR A 116 9.26 12.52 -8.94
C THR A 116 8.76 13.82 -8.32
N VAL A 117 7.96 14.59 -9.07
CA VAL A 117 7.40 15.86 -8.60
C VAL A 117 6.37 15.64 -7.50
N LEU A 118 5.44 14.70 -7.69
CA LEU A 118 4.41 14.41 -6.68
C LEU A 118 5.02 13.76 -5.43
N ASN A 119 6.05 12.93 -5.60
CA ASN A 119 6.80 12.33 -4.51
C ASN A 119 7.51 13.42 -3.68
N LEU A 120 8.20 14.36 -4.33
CA LEU A 120 8.87 15.47 -3.65
C LEU A 120 7.87 16.38 -2.93
N MET A 121 6.75 16.73 -3.58
CA MET A 121 5.70 17.55 -2.99
C MET A 121 4.92 16.86 -1.87
N ASN A 122 5.00 15.53 -1.76
CA ASN A 122 4.31 14.77 -0.71
C ASN A 122 5.31 13.92 0.08
N SER A 123 6.55 14.39 0.22
CA SER A 123 7.65 13.65 0.86
C SER A 123 7.28 13.17 2.26
N THR A 124 6.61 14.00 3.06
CA THR A 124 6.10 13.64 4.40
C THR A 124 5.16 12.44 4.35
N LEU A 125 4.25 12.37 3.38
CA LEU A 125 3.33 11.24 3.21
C LEU A 125 4.08 10.00 2.74
N VAL A 126 4.97 10.15 1.77
CA VAL A 126 5.80 9.05 1.26
C VAL A 126 6.67 8.46 2.37
N GLU A 127 7.27 9.28 3.24
CA GLU A 127 8.03 8.82 4.41
C GLU A 127 7.16 8.04 5.41
N LEU A 128 5.89 8.43 5.58
CA LEU A 128 4.95 7.68 6.42
C LEU A 128 4.62 6.32 5.79
N PHE A 129 4.41 6.26 4.48
CA PHE A 129 4.22 4.99 3.75
C PHE A 129 5.46 4.08 3.85
N GLN A 130 6.66 4.64 3.64
CA GLN A 130 7.91 3.91 3.76
C GLN A 130 8.10 3.32 5.16
N ARG A 131 7.81 4.12 6.20
CA ARG A 131 7.89 3.68 7.59
C ARG A 131 6.90 2.54 7.87
N ASP A 132 5.65 2.71 7.49
CA ASP A 132 4.59 1.75 7.84
C ASP A 132 4.73 0.43 7.07
N LEU A 133 5.14 0.49 5.80
CA LEU A 133 5.41 -0.69 4.98
C LEU A 133 6.80 -1.28 5.19
N GLN A 134 7.68 -0.58 5.91
CA GLN A 134 9.10 -0.93 6.09
C GLN A 134 9.87 -1.15 4.77
N VAL A 135 9.49 -0.44 3.70
CA VAL A 135 10.18 -0.48 2.40
C VAL A 135 10.54 0.93 1.94
N SER A 136 11.66 1.07 1.24
CA SER A 136 12.09 2.39 0.73
C SER A 136 11.33 2.81 -0.53
N SER A 137 10.81 1.87 -1.31
CA SER A 137 9.91 2.12 -2.43
C SER A 137 9.08 0.87 -2.73
N PRO A 138 7.94 0.99 -3.45
CA PRO A 138 7.15 -0.16 -3.89
C PRO A 138 7.96 -1.19 -4.70
N GLN A 139 8.95 -0.73 -5.50
CA GLN A 139 9.84 -1.60 -6.30
C GLN A 139 10.82 -2.41 -5.45
N LYS A 140 11.03 -2.05 -4.19
CA LYS A 140 11.92 -2.78 -3.27
C LYS A 140 11.19 -3.84 -2.46
N MET A 141 9.87 -3.87 -2.50
CA MET A 141 9.05 -4.94 -1.93
C MET A 141 9.18 -6.20 -2.78
N SER A 142 9.12 -7.39 -2.20
CA SER A 142 9.07 -8.65 -2.97
C SER A 142 7.81 -8.73 -3.87
N ASP A 143 7.93 -9.33 -5.06
CA ASP A 143 6.80 -9.45 -6.01
C ASP A 143 5.66 -10.29 -5.44
N THR A 144 6.01 -11.34 -4.71
CA THR A 144 5.05 -12.21 -4.02
C THR A 144 4.22 -11.45 -2.98
N LEU A 145 4.86 -10.57 -2.20
CA LEU A 145 4.15 -9.73 -1.25
C LEU A 145 3.29 -8.70 -1.97
N PHE A 146 3.83 -8.01 -2.97
CA PHE A 146 3.11 -7.01 -3.76
C PHE A 146 1.83 -7.59 -4.40
N ASP A 147 1.95 -8.70 -5.13
CA ASP A 147 0.83 -9.31 -5.84
C ASP A 147 -0.22 -9.87 -4.89
N SER A 148 0.23 -10.57 -3.83
CA SER A 148 -0.68 -11.15 -2.84
C SER A 148 -1.38 -10.09 -1.98
N SER A 149 -0.76 -8.93 -1.76
CA SER A 149 -1.37 -7.77 -1.12
C SER A 149 -2.44 -7.11 -1.98
N LEU A 150 -2.16 -6.90 -3.27
CA LEU A 150 -3.16 -6.41 -4.21
C LEU A 150 -4.31 -7.42 -4.42
N ASP A 151 -4.04 -8.72 -4.25
CA ASP A 151 -5.06 -9.78 -4.33
C ASP A 151 -5.99 -9.75 -3.14
N ALA A 152 -5.40 -9.69 -1.95
CA ALA A 152 -6.14 -9.58 -0.71
C ALA A 152 -7.02 -8.32 -0.72
N LEU A 153 -6.47 -7.19 -1.19
CA LEU A 153 -7.26 -5.96 -1.35
C LEU A 153 -8.42 -6.15 -2.32
N SER A 154 -8.19 -6.76 -3.50
CA SER A 154 -9.26 -7.01 -4.48
C SER A 154 -10.40 -7.86 -3.91
N GLN A 155 -10.07 -8.92 -3.16
CA GLN A 155 -11.07 -9.74 -2.46
C GLN A 155 -11.78 -8.96 -1.35
N TYR A 156 -11.04 -8.17 -0.58
CA TYR A 156 -11.62 -7.34 0.47
C TYR A 156 -12.58 -6.28 -0.08
N CYS A 157 -12.25 -5.63 -1.19
CA CYS A 157 -13.15 -4.71 -1.87
C CYS A 157 -14.44 -5.41 -2.33
N SER A 158 -14.33 -6.66 -2.80
CA SER A 158 -15.49 -7.47 -3.19
C SER A 158 -16.36 -7.83 -1.97
N PHE A 159 -15.75 -8.20 -0.84
CA PHE A 159 -16.44 -8.37 0.44
C PHE A 159 -17.17 -7.11 0.89
N ALA A 160 -16.48 -5.95 0.90
CA ALA A 160 -17.08 -4.68 1.28
C ALA A 160 -18.26 -4.31 0.38
N TYR A 161 -18.19 -4.62 -0.92
CA TYR A 161 -19.29 -4.39 -1.85
C TYR A 161 -20.51 -5.28 -1.57
N GLN A 162 -20.30 -6.54 -1.17
CA GLN A 162 -21.38 -7.44 -0.77
C GLN A 162 -22.07 -6.95 0.50
N ASN A 163 -21.31 -6.38 1.43
CA ASN A 163 -21.81 -5.86 2.71
C ASN A 163 -22.10 -4.34 2.69
N ARG A 164 -22.24 -3.73 1.51
CA ARG A 164 -22.44 -2.27 1.34
C ARG A 164 -23.68 -1.69 2.04
N ASN A 165 -24.59 -2.53 2.54
CA ASN A 165 -25.74 -2.06 3.30
C ASN A 165 -25.36 -1.65 4.73
N GLU A 166 -24.21 -2.08 5.22
CA GLU A 166 -23.67 -1.60 6.48
C GLU A 166 -22.93 -0.27 6.28
N ARG A 167 -23.13 0.64 7.22
CA ARG A 167 -22.64 2.03 7.13
C ARG A 167 -21.12 2.11 6.92
N ILE A 168 -20.36 1.21 7.52
CA ILE A 168 -18.89 1.20 7.41
C ILE A 168 -18.45 0.88 5.98
N TYR A 169 -19.07 -0.12 5.34
CA TYR A 169 -18.74 -0.54 3.98
C TYR A 169 -19.34 0.39 2.91
N ASP A 170 -20.53 0.97 3.13
CA ASP A 170 -21.09 2.00 2.23
C ASP A 170 -20.11 3.19 2.07
N ASN A 171 -19.62 3.72 3.20
CA ASN A 171 -18.66 4.83 3.19
C ASN A 171 -17.34 4.44 2.50
N LEU A 172 -16.87 3.21 2.71
CA LEU A 172 -15.66 2.70 2.09
C LEU A 172 -15.81 2.57 0.57
N ILE A 173 -16.90 1.95 0.10
CA ILE A 173 -17.15 1.74 -1.33
C ILE A 173 -17.34 3.06 -2.07
N ARG A 174 -18.04 4.03 -1.47
CA ARG A 174 -18.17 5.38 -2.05
C ARG A 174 -16.82 6.07 -2.27
N ARG A 175 -15.86 5.83 -1.38
CA ARG A 175 -14.50 6.40 -1.47
C ARG A 175 -13.58 5.66 -2.42
N LEU A 176 -13.61 4.33 -2.39
CA LEU A 176 -12.82 3.51 -3.31
C LEU A 176 -13.29 3.71 -4.76
N GLY A 177 -14.57 4.05 -4.95
CA GLY A 177 -15.14 4.30 -6.26
C GLY A 177 -15.42 3.00 -7.02
N THR A 178 -16.08 3.15 -8.17
CA THR A 178 -16.50 2.02 -9.01
C THR A 178 -15.35 1.42 -9.81
N THR A 179 -14.22 2.12 -9.94
CA THR A 179 -13.06 1.71 -10.74
C THR A 179 -12.01 0.95 -9.94
N VAL A 180 -12.17 0.81 -8.60
CA VAL A 180 -11.12 0.26 -7.72
C VAL A 180 -10.53 -1.06 -8.19
N GLN A 181 -11.35 -1.97 -8.76
CA GLN A 181 -10.87 -3.25 -9.28
C GLN A 181 -9.99 -3.08 -10.53
N ALA A 182 -10.35 -2.15 -11.41
CA ALA A 182 -9.55 -1.80 -12.59
C ALA A 182 -8.25 -1.09 -12.19
N ASP A 183 -8.29 -0.25 -11.17
CA ASP A 183 -7.12 0.47 -10.65
C ASP A 183 -6.11 -0.51 -10.02
N ILE A 184 -6.60 -1.47 -9.21
CA ILE A 184 -5.77 -2.57 -8.67
C ILE A 184 -5.12 -3.38 -9.79
N HIS A 185 -5.89 -3.74 -10.83
CA HIS A 185 -5.36 -4.50 -11.96
C HIS A 185 -4.31 -3.71 -12.75
N THR A 186 -4.55 -2.43 -12.99
CA THR A 186 -3.61 -1.53 -13.67
C THR A 186 -2.30 -1.41 -12.90
N LEU A 187 -2.37 -1.31 -11.57
CA LEU A 187 -1.20 -1.23 -10.71
C LEU A 187 -0.34 -2.50 -10.79
N ARG A 188 -0.96 -3.69 -10.81
CA ARG A 188 -0.26 -4.97 -11.03
C ARG A 188 0.50 -4.98 -12.35
N LEU A 189 -0.20 -4.66 -13.45
CA LEU A 189 0.40 -4.63 -14.78
C LEU A 189 1.54 -3.60 -14.91
N SER A 190 1.46 -2.48 -14.18
CA SER A 190 2.49 -1.44 -14.22
C SER A 190 3.84 -1.95 -13.71
N ARG A 191 3.83 -2.86 -12.72
CA ARG A 191 5.03 -3.47 -12.15
C ARG A 191 5.67 -4.46 -13.13
N GLU A 192 4.86 -5.34 -13.71
CA GLU A 192 5.31 -6.29 -14.74
C GLU A 192 5.95 -5.57 -15.93
N LYS A 193 5.32 -4.50 -16.43
CA LYS A 193 5.86 -3.69 -17.54
C LYS A 193 7.18 -3.02 -17.21
N GLN A 194 7.37 -2.59 -15.96
CA GLN A 194 8.60 -1.92 -15.53
C GLN A 194 9.79 -2.89 -15.58
N GLU A 195 9.59 -4.14 -15.18
CA GLU A 195 10.64 -5.18 -15.26
C GLU A 195 11.02 -5.51 -16.70
N THR A 196 10.03 -5.65 -17.60
CA THR A 196 10.31 -5.89 -19.02
C THR A 196 11.07 -4.73 -19.66
N LEU A 197 10.73 -3.49 -19.30
CA LEU A 197 11.39 -2.29 -19.83
C LEU A 197 12.85 -2.21 -19.39
N PHE A 198 13.16 -2.52 -18.13
CA PHE A 198 14.54 -2.55 -17.65
C PHE A 198 15.36 -3.65 -18.31
N TYR A 199 14.77 -4.83 -18.51
CA TYR A 199 15.41 -5.92 -19.24
C TYR A 199 15.71 -5.54 -20.69
N ASP A 200 14.76 -4.91 -21.38
CA ASP A 200 14.93 -4.47 -22.76
C ASP A 200 15.96 -3.34 -22.90
N ILE A 201 15.99 -2.39 -21.96
CA ILE A 201 17.02 -1.34 -21.89
C ILE A 201 18.40 -1.97 -21.66
N TYR A 202 18.52 -2.89 -20.69
CA TYR A 202 19.77 -3.59 -20.41
C TYR A 202 20.26 -4.38 -21.63
N LYS A 203 19.36 -5.10 -22.30
CA LYS A 203 19.65 -5.83 -23.55
C LYS A 203 20.05 -4.88 -24.68
N GLY A 204 19.41 -3.73 -24.79
CA GLY A 204 19.76 -2.67 -25.73
C GLY A 204 21.16 -2.09 -25.46
N ILE A 205 21.49 -1.82 -24.20
CA ILE A 205 22.82 -1.35 -23.78
C ILE A 205 23.87 -2.42 -24.07
N MET A 206 23.61 -3.69 -23.72
CA MET A 206 24.54 -4.80 -24.00
C MET A 206 24.79 -4.99 -25.50
N ARG A 207 23.75 -4.93 -26.34
CA ARG A 207 23.87 -4.93 -27.80
C ARG A 207 24.69 -3.75 -28.32
N THR A 208 24.50 -2.56 -27.74
CA THR A 208 25.22 -1.33 -28.14
C THR A 208 26.69 -1.36 -27.75
N LEU A 209 27.01 -2.02 -26.63
CA LEU A 209 28.39 -2.20 -26.14
C LEU A 209 29.12 -3.38 -26.82
N GLY A 210 28.50 -4.05 -27.80
CA GLY A 210 29.08 -5.22 -28.48
C GLY A 210 29.25 -6.45 -27.59
N LEU A 211 28.68 -6.41 -26.38
CA LEU A 211 28.61 -7.53 -25.45
C LEU A 211 27.42 -8.40 -25.87
N ASN A 212 27.59 -9.12 -26.97
CA ASN A 212 26.69 -10.21 -27.29
C ASN A 212 26.85 -11.26 -26.19
N SER A 213 25.90 -11.32 -25.25
CA SER A 213 25.80 -12.46 -24.35
C SER A 213 25.59 -13.69 -25.22
N VAL A 214 26.62 -14.53 -25.30
CA VAL A 214 26.53 -15.90 -25.80
C VAL A 214 25.74 -16.67 -24.74
N PHE A 215 24.40 -16.60 -24.76
CA PHE A 215 23.46 -17.56 -24.17
C PHE A 215 22.07 -17.34 -24.77
#